data_AF-A0A9Q0U4N7-F1
#
_entry.id   AF-A0A9Q0U4N7-F1
#
_cell.length_a   1.000
_cell.length_b   1.000
_cell.length_c   1.000
_cell.angle_alpha   90.00
_cell.angle_beta   90.00
_cell.angle_gamma   90.00
#
_symmetry.space_group_name_H-M   'P 1'
#
loop_
_entity.id
_entity.type
_entity.pdbx_description
1 polymer ?
#
loop_
_entity_poly.entity_id
_entity_poly.type
_entity_poly.pdbx_seq_one_letter_code
_entity_poly.pdbx_strand_id
1 'polypeptide(L)'
;MASAYNQSDGGRFGDSNIVGHEKCESYFLFRGETTLGEGFRTFLYFLGLAYCFIGLSAITARFFLSMENVVKHSRKVVEIDPHTNAEVIKYEKVWNYAIADISLLAFGTSFPQISLATIDAIQNIGKLYAGGLGPGTLVGSAAFDLFPIHAVCVVVPKAGELKKIADIGVWLVELFWSFWAYVWLYIILEVWTPNVITLWEALLTVLQYGLLLIHAYAQDKRWPYLSLPIPRTERPEEWVPGEPPSPKHENNVYGEYSEILQVGEENGNVVDIFSIHSNNDTDDAAESSNQHFHQEKDLHVLSLWKEQFVDALTLESLESRKLNCIHQRVARFSWQLILAPWRLLFAFVPPYQFAHGWIAFICSLLFISGIAYILTKLTDIISCVTGINAYVIAFTVLASGTSWPDLVASKIAAERQTTADSAIANITCSNSVNIYVGIGIPWLIDTAYNFFVYNEPLRIQNAAGLSFSLLVFFCASIGCIAVLVFRRLTLKAELGGPRFWAWVTFVYFMFALDYFCRALLPQSLWHYLIESFG
;
A
#
# COMPACT_ATOMS: atom_id res chain seq x y z
N MET A 1 -57.37 -9.01 -38.01
CA MET A 1 -56.64 -8.37 -36.89
C MET A 1 -55.81 -9.47 -36.23
N ALA A 2 -54.65 -9.78 -36.81
CA ALA A 2 -53.30 -9.32 -36.40
C ALA A 2 -52.76 -10.19 -35.23
N SER A 3 -52.02 -11.29 -35.50
CA SER A 3 -50.59 -11.42 -35.89
C SER A 3 -49.68 -11.53 -34.64
N ALA A 4 -49.26 -12.71 -34.19
CA ALA A 4 -48.16 -13.58 -34.66
C ALA A 4 -46.75 -13.07 -34.28
N TYR A 5 -45.96 -13.88 -33.58
CA TYR A 5 -44.52 -14.04 -33.86
C TYR A 5 -44.00 -15.41 -33.40
N ASN A 6 -43.22 -16.01 -34.30
CA ASN A 6 -42.85 -17.42 -34.43
C ASN A 6 -41.73 -17.90 -33.52
N GLN A 7 -41.75 -19.22 -33.34
CA GLN A 7 -40.72 -20.09 -32.77
C GLN A 7 -40.12 -20.92 -33.92
N SER A 8 -38.81 -20.77 -34.21
CA SER A 8 -37.94 -21.79 -34.84
C SER A 8 -36.62 -21.16 -35.33
N ASP A 9 -35.48 -21.61 -34.81
CA ASP A 9 -34.46 -22.28 -35.63
C ASP A 9 -33.26 -22.73 -34.79
N GLY A 10 -32.89 -24.01 -34.95
CA GLY A 10 -31.60 -24.56 -34.55
C GLY A 10 -30.70 -24.72 -35.76
N GLY A 11 -29.39 -24.55 -35.58
CA GLY A 11 -28.40 -25.05 -36.52
C GLY A 11 -27.13 -24.21 -36.68
N ARG A 12 -25.98 -24.87 -36.46
CA ARG A 12 -24.62 -24.56 -36.93
C ARG A 12 -23.86 -23.43 -36.24
N PHE A 13 -23.08 -23.82 -35.23
CA PHE A 13 -21.75 -23.24 -34.99
C PHE A 13 -20.88 -23.55 -36.21
N GLY A 14 -20.71 -22.54 -37.07
CA GLY A 14 -19.71 -22.53 -38.14
C GLY A 14 -18.65 -21.52 -37.79
N ASP A 15 -17.40 -21.98 -37.72
CA ASP A 15 -16.19 -21.16 -37.80
C ASP A 15 -16.34 -20.10 -38.89
N SER A 16 -16.26 -18.83 -38.51
CA SER A 16 -15.90 -17.76 -39.42
C SER A 16 -15.23 -16.63 -38.64
N ASN A 17 -13.92 -16.51 -38.89
CA ASN A 17 -13.08 -15.37 -38.58
C ASN A 17 -13.76 -14.06 -39.03
N ILE A 18 -14.18 -13.22 -38.08
CA ILE A 18 -14.26 -11.78 -38.26
C ILE A 18 -13.75 -11.15 -36.98
N VAL A 19 -12.45 -10.79 -36.99
CA VAL A 19 -11.88 -9.78 -36.09
C VAL A 19 -12.57 -8.47 -36.44
N GLY A 20 -13.73 -8.24 -35.86
CA GLY A 20 -14.31 -6.91 -35.79
C GLY A 20 -13.51 -6.14 -34.74
N HIS A 21 -12.61 -5.26 -35.18
CA HIS A 21 -12.14 -4.18 -34.33
C HIS A 21 -13.37 -3.34 -33.95
N GLU A 22 -14.01 -3.66 -32.82
CA GLU A 22 -14.89 -2.72 -32.14
C GLU A 22 -14.05 -1.47 -31.90
N LYS A 23 -14.35 -0.39 -32.63
CA LYS A 23 -13.63 0.88 -32.45
C LYS A 23 -13.84 1.31 -31.02
N CYS A 24 -12.75 1.43 -30.27
CA CYS A 24 -12.80 1.94 -28.92
C CYS A 24 -13.18 3.42 -28.95
N GLU A 25 -14.48 3.71 -28.83
CA GLU A 25 -15.04 5.07 -28.86
C GLU A 25 -14.99 5.77 -27.50
N SER A 26 -14.43 5.13 -26.47
CA SER A 26 -14.21 5.74 -25.16
C SER A 26 -13.06 6.76 -25.22
N TYR A 27 -13.32 7.97 -24.73
CA TYR A 27 -12.38 9.09 -24.65
C TYR A 27 -12.17 9.48 -23.18
N PHE A 28 -10.93 9.81 -22.81
CA PHE A 28 -10.59 10.19 -21.43
C PHE A 28 -10.28 11.68 -21.30
N LEU A 29 -9.49 12.24 -22.25
CA LEU A 29 -8.96 13.61 -22.15
C LEU A 29 -9.80 14.64 -22.92
N PHE A 30 -10.11 14.39 -24.20
CA PHE A 30 -10.90 15.31 -25.04
C PHE A 30 -11.68 14.58 -26.14
N ARG A 31 -12.81 15.16 -26.56
CA ARG A 31 -13.78 14.56 -27.52
C ARG A 31 -13.23 14.28 -28.93
N GLY A 32 -12.04 14.81 -29.27
CA GLY A 32 -11.36 14.59 -30.56
C GLY A 32 -10.27 13.52 -30.54
N GLU A 33 -10.08 12.83 -29.42
CA GLU A 33 -8.98 11.87 -29.19
C GLU A 33 -9.00 10.64 -30.10
N THR A 34 -10.18 10.25 -30.60
CA THR A 34 -10.35 9.15 -31.57
C THR A 34 -9.77 9.43 -32.96
N THR A 35 -9.32 10.67 -33.22
CA THR A 35 -8.63 11.06 -34.45
C THR A 35 -7.11 10.90 -34.39
N LEU A 36 -6.54 10.67 -33.20
CA LEU A 36 -5.11 10.43 -33.00
C LEU A 36 -4.75 8.98 -33.33
N GLY A 37 -3.53 8.77 -33.84
CA GLY A 37 -3.02 7.43 -34.12
C GLY A 37 -2.95 6.56 -32.87
N GLU A 38 -3.27 5.27 -33.00
CA GLU A 38 -3.39 4.33 -31.88
C GLU A 38 -2.13 4.29 -31.00
N GLY A 39 -0.93 4.29 -31.59
CA GLY A 39 0.33 4.30 -30.84
C GLY A 39 0.54 5.56 -29.99
N PHE A 40 0.23 6.74 -30.53
CA PHE A 40 0.36 8.00 -29.78
C PHE A 40 -0.65 8.08 -28.63
N ARG A 41 -1.88 7.60 -28.87
CA ARG A 41 -2.93 7.51 -27.84
C ARG A 41 -2.53 6.56 -26.71
N THR A 42 -1.99 5.37 -27.04
CA THR A 42 -1.45 4.44 -26.05
C THR A 42 -0.35 5.08 -25.21
N PHE A 43 0.61 5.76 -25.84
CA PHE A 43 1.68 6.48 -25.13
C PHE A 43 1.13 7.53 -24.16
N LEU A 44 0.15 8.33 -24.58
CA LEU A 44 -0.48 9.34 -23.73
C LEU A 44 -1.20 8.72 -22.53
N TYR A 45 -1.87 7.58 -22.69
CA TYR A 45 -2.52 6.91 -21.57
C TYR A 45 -1.54 6.27 -20.60
N PHE A 46 -0.45 5.65 -21.08
CA PHE A 46 0.62 5.19 -20.20
C PHE A 46 1.30 6.35 -19.46
N LEU A 47 1.47 7.50 -20.12
CA LEU A 47 1.97 8.71 -19.46
C LEU A 47 0.99 9.22 -18.39
N GLY A 48 -0.32 9.20 -18.69
CA GLY A 48 -1.37 9.52 -17.72
C GLY A 48 -1.38 8.57 -16.52
N LEU A 49 -1.17 7.28 -16.76
CA LEU A 49 -1.07 6.25 -15.72
C LEU A 49 0.17 6.47 -14.84
N ALA A 50 1.33 6.76 -15.43
CA ALA A 50 2.53 7.13 -14.70
C ALA A 50 2.33 8.42 -13.87
N TYR A 51 1.63 9.41 -14.42
CA TYR A 51 1.30 10.65 -13.72
C TYR A 51 0.37 10.42 -12.52
N CYS A 52 -0.57 9.48 -12.62
CA CYS A 52 -1.40 9.05 -11.49
C CYS A 52 -0.57 8.38 -10.39
N PHE A 53 0.47 7.60 -10.72
CA PHE A 53 1.37 7.03 -9.71
C PHE A 53 2.22 8.09 -8.99
N ILE A 54 2.62 9.15 -9.68
CA ILE A 54 3.25 10.31 -9.01
C ILE A 54 2.27 10.93 -8.01
N GLY A 55 1.01 11.11 -8.40
CA GLY A 55 -0.06 11.55 -7.51
C GLY A 55 -0.24 10.63 -6.29
N LEU A 56 -0.27 9.31 -6.54
CA LEU A 56 -0.40 8.29 -5.50
C LEU A 56 0.76 8.37 -4.49
N SER A 57 2.00 8.42 -4.96
CA SER A 57 3.17 8.55 -4.09
C SER A 57 3.14 9.84 -3.26
N ALA A 58 2.65 10.95 -3.81
CA ALA A 58 2.58 12.23 -3.11
C ALA A 58 1.51 12.24 -2.01
N ILE A 59 0.33 11.66 -2.23
CA ILE A 59 -0.70 11.56 -1.19
C ILE A 59 -0.30 10.56 -0.09
N THR A 60 0.41 9.48 -0.45
CA THR A 60 0.92 8.50 0.50
C THR A 60 1.85 9.12 1.55
N ALA A 61 2.65 10.11 1.19
CA ALA A 61 3.48 10.84 2.17
C ALA A 61 2.63 11.56 3.24
N ARG A 62 1.52 12.18 2.84
CA ARG A 62 0.56 12.82 3.77
C ARG A 62 -0.18 11.78 4.61
N PHE A 63 -0.55 10.66 4.00
CA PHE A 63 -1.13 9.50 4.70
C PHE A 63 -0.20 9.01 5.82
N PHE A 64 1.10 8.82 5.55
CA PHE A 64 2.06 8.37 6.58
C PHE A 64 2.19 9.36 7.73
N LEU A 65 2.29 10.66 7.43
CA LEU A 65 2.41 11.68 8.47
C LEU A 65 1.18 11.77 9.36
N SER A 66 0.00 11.56 8.77
CA SER A 66 -1.26 11.48 9.51
C SER A 66 -1.32 10.22 10.38
N MET A 67 -0.99 9.06 9.82
CA MET A 67 -0.93 7.78 10.52
C MET A 67 0.03 7.82 11.71
N GLU A 68 1.22 8.41 11.54
CA GLU A 68 2.21 8.55 12.59
C GLU A 68 1.64 9.30 13.81
N ASN A 69 0.87 10.36 13.58
CA ASN A 69 0.21 11.10 14.67
C ASN A 69 -0.94 10.31 15.32
N VAL A 70 -1.67 9.50 14.55
CA VAL A 70 -2.69 8.60 15.10
C VAL A 70 -2.06 7.58 16.05
N VAL A 71 -0.91 7.01 15.68
CA VAL A 71 -0.19 6.00 16.49
C VAL A 71 0.49 6.62 17.71
N LYS A 72 0.95 7.88 17.63
CA LYS A 72 1.54 8.61 18.76
C LYS A 72 0.54 8.92 19.89
N HIS A 73 -0.76 8.79 19.65
CA HIS A 73 -1.76 9.12 20.66
C HIS A 73 -1.67 8.24 21.92
N SER A 74 -1.50 8.88 23.08
CA SER A 74 -1.40 8.25 24.39
C SER A 74 -2.62 8.57 25.27
N ARG A 75 -3.09 7.59 26.03
CA ARG A 75 -4.15 7.72 27.04
C ARG A 75 -3.54 7.74 28.45
N LYS A 76 -4.08 8.59 29.32
CA LYS A 76 -3.81 8.54 30.76
C LYS A 76 -4.54 7.33 31.37
N VAL A 77 -3.79 6.42 31.97
CA VAL A 77 -4.30 5.28 32.73
C VAL A 77 -3.89 5.51 34.18
N VAL A 78 -4.89 5.63 35.07
CA VAL A 78 -4.65 5.73 36.50
C VAL A 78 -4.60 4.31 37.03
N GLU A 79 -3.41 3.87 37.44
CA GLU A 79 -3.21 2.57 38.08
C GLU A 79 -3.11 2.81 39.59
N ILE A 80 -3.93 2.10 40.36
CA ILE A 80 -3.88 2.16 41.82
C ILE A 80 -2.90 1.10 42.26
N ASP A 81 -1.77 1.51 42.83
CA ASP A 81 -0.75 0.59 43.31
C ASP A 81 -1.33 -0.24 44.49
N PRO A 82 -1.41 -1.58 44.36
CA PRO A 82 -2.06 -2.45 45.35
C PRO A 82 -1.39 -2.42 46.73
N HIS A 83 -0.15 -1.94 46.84
CA HIS A 83 0.57 -1.87 48.12
C HIS A 83 0.52 -0.50 48.79
N THR A 84 0.46 0.58 48.01
CA THR A 84 0.54 1.95 48.53
C THR A 84 -0.78 2.71 48.44
N ASN A 85 -1.79 2.17 47.73
CA ASN A 85 -3.07 2.83 47.44
C ASN A 85 -2.90 4.24 46.81
N ALA A 86 -1.72 4.53 46.27
CA ALA A 86 -1.43 5.77 45.58
C ALA A 86 -1.88 5.65 44.11
N GLU A 87 -2.48 6.72 43.60
CA GLU A 87 -2.80 6.84 42.18
C GLU A 87 -1.51 7.11 41.40
N VAL A 88 -1.07 6.14 40.62
CA VAL A 88 0.05 6.30 39.68
C VAL A 88 -0.53 6.61 38.31
N ILE A 89 -0.33 7.84 37.85
CA ILE A 89 -0.75 8.25 36.50
C ILE A 89 0.29 7.71 35.51
N LYS A 90 -0.09 6.69 34.74
CA LYS A 90 0.73 6.12 33.68
C LYS A 90 0.19 6.55 32.32
N TYR A 91 1.05 7.07 31.47
CA TYR A 91 0.71 7.36 30.08
C TYR A 91 0.95 6.11 29.25
N GLU A 92 -0.11 5.46 28.78
CA GLU A 92 -0.01 4.28 27.91
C GLU A 92 -0.46 4.63 26.49
N LYS A 93 0.24 4.10 25.48
CA LYS A 93 -0.16 4.28 24.08
C LYS A 93 -1.51 3.60 23.84
N VAL A 94 -2.40 4.30 23.13
CA VAL A 94 -3.72 3.76 22.78
C VAL A 94 -3.58 2.58 21.84
N TRP A 95 -2.63 2.67 20.92
CA TRP A 95 -2.36 1.65 19.91
C TRP A 95 -1.33 0.65 20.39
N ASN A 96 -1.68 -0.63 20.31
CA ASN A 96 -0.73 -1.71 20.42
C ASN A 96 0.19 -1.70 19.18
N TYR A 97 1.49 -1.90 19.38
CA TYR A 97 2.50 -1.86 18.31
C TYR A 97 2.18 -2.81 17.15
N ALA A 98 1.90 -4.09 17.45
CA ALA A 98 1.59 -5.08 16.43
C ALA A 98 0.28 -4.77 15.69
N ILE A 99 -0.71 -4.23 16.41
CA ILE A 99 -1.98 -3.84 15.79
C ILE A 99 -1.82 -2.60 14.93
N ALA A 100 -1.01 -1.62 15.33
CA ALA A 100 -0.70 -0.48 14.48
C ALA A 100 -0.03 -0.91 13.16
N ASP A 101 0.94 -1.83 13.23
CA ASP A 101 1.61 -2.38 12.04
C ASP A 101 0.61 -3.08 11.08
N ILE A 102 -0.30 -3.89 11.61
CA ILE A 102 -1.26 -4.62 10.76
C ILE A 102 -2.38 -3.69 10.26
N SER A 103 -3.03 -2.95 11.16
CA SER A 103 -4.30 -2.28 10.86
C SER A 103 -4.18 -0.85 10.34
N LEU A 104 -3.06 -0.17 10.60
CA LEU A 104 -2.85 1.21 10.15
C LEU A 104 -1.78 1.27 9.06
N LEU A 105 -0.63 0.61 9.28
CA LEU A 105 0.46 0.58 8.32
C LEU A 105 0.10 -0.32 7.13
N ALA A 106 0.08 -1.64 7.30
CA ALA A 106 -0.13 -2.58 6.20
C ALA A 106 -1.47 -2.39 5.48
N PHE A 107 -2.56 -2.19 6.24
CA PHE A 107 -3.87 -1.90 5.65
C PHE A 107 -3.88 -0.60 4.85
N GLY A 108 -3.29 0.46 5.40
CA GLY A 108 -3.35 1.77 4.77
C GLY A 108 -2.40 1.90 3.56
N THR A 109 -1.27 1.20 3.56
CA THR A 109 -0.38 1.11 2.39
C THR A 109 -0.97 0.24 1.29
N SER A 110 -1.71 -0.82 1.64
CA SER A 110 -2.47 -1.67 0.71
C SER A 110 -3.79 -1.05 0.22
N PHE A 111 -4.16 0.12 0.74
CA PHE A 111 -5.44 0.76 0.43
C PHE A 111 -5.66 1.12 -1.05
N PRO A 112 -4.63 1.53 -1.84
CA PRO A 112 -4.78 1.72 -3.29
C PRO A 112 -5.27 0.43 -3.99
N GLN A 113 -4.68 -0.72 -3.67
CA GLN A 113 -5.02 -2.02 -4.22
C GLN A 113 -6.45 -2.42 -3.82
N ILE A 114 -6.78 -2.31 -2.53
CA ILE A 114 -8.11 -2.63 -1.98
C ILE A 114 -9.18 -1.74 -2.62
N SER A 115 -8.92 -0.43 -2.71
CA SER A 115 -9.83 0.52 -3.35
C SER A 115 -10.06 0.17 -4.80
N LEU A 116 -8.99 -0.16 -5.53
CA LEU A 116 -9.06 -0.50 -6.93
C LEU A 116 -9.91 -1.74 -7.18
N ALA A 117 -9.67 -2.81 -6.42
CA ALA A 117 -10.45 -4.04 -6.52
C ALA A 117 -11.93 -3.84 -6.12
N THR A 118 -12.17 -3.00 -5.11
CA THR A 118 -13.54 -2.64 -4.68
C THR A 118 -14.25 -1.82 -5.75
N ILE A 119 -13.57 -0.87 -6.37
CA ILE A 119 -14.10 -0.06 -7.47
C ILE A 119 -14.40 -0.95 -8.69
N ASP A 120 -13.52 -1.90 -9.02
CA ASP A 120 -13.73 -2.86 -10.11
C ASP A 120 -14.97 -3.73 -9.86
N ALA A 121 -15.14 -4.27 -8.64
CA ALA A 121 -16.37 -4.98 -8.27
C ALA A 121 -17.61 -4.09 -8.40
N ILE A 122 -17.58 -2.89 -7.82
CA ILE A 122 -18.72 -1.94 -7.90
C ILE A 122 -19.10 -1.62 -9.35
N GLN A 123 -18.13 -1.45 -10.24
CA GLN A 123 -18.38 -1.18 -11.66
C GLN A 123 -18.95 -2.39 -12.42
N ASN A 124 -18.71 -3.60 -11.91
CA ASN A 124 -19.19 -4.86 -12.49
C ASN A 124 -20.43 -5.42 -11.78
N ILE A 125 -20.98 -4.72 -10.79
CA ILE A 125 -22.24 -5.07 -10.12
C ILE A 125 -23.34 -5.34 -11.18
N GLY A 126 -24.06 -6.43 -10.98
CA GLY A 126 -25.11 -6.90 -11.90
C GLY A 126 -24.62 -7.86 -12.98
N LYS A 127 -23.30 -8.08 -13.10
CA LYS A 127 -22.76 -9.20 -13.86
C LYS A 127 -22.68 -10.43 -12.96
N LEU A 128 -23.02 -11.61 -13.50
CA LEU A 128 -22.85 -12.88 -12.77
C LEU A 128 -21.37 -13.29 -12.62
N TYR A 129 -20.45 -12.57 -13.28
CA TYR A 129 -19.03 -12.87 -13.31
C TYR A 129 -18.21 -11.77 -12.68
N ALA A 130 -17.26 -12.15 -11.82
CA ALA A 130 -16.33 -11.22 -11.19
C ALA A 130 -15.44 -10.51 -12.23
N GLY A 131 -15.12 -9.23 -11.96
CA GLY A 131 -14.16 -8.45 -12.73
C GLY A 131 -12.74 -9.06 -12.69
N GLY A 132 -11.97 -8.85 -13.76
CA GLY A 132 -10.61 -9.37 -13.88
C GLY A 132 -9.53 -8.42 -13.37
N LEU A 133 -9.79 -7.11 -13.29
CA LEU A 133 -8.76 -6.12 -12.93
C LEU A 133 -8.40 -6.21 -11.45
N GLY A 134 -9.39 -6.35 -10.55
CA GLY A 134 -9.18 -6.46 -9.12
C GLY A 134 -8.28 -7.65 -8.74
N PRO A 135 -8.69 -8.90 -9.06
CA PRO A 135 -7.87 -10.08 -8.78
C PRO A 135 -6.48 -10.05 -9.45
N GLY A 136 -6.37 -9.54 -10.69
CA GLY A 136 -5.09 -9.40 -11.37
C GLY A 136 -4.14 -8.44 -10.64
N THR A 137 -4.64 -7.28 -10.22
CA THR A 137 -3.87 -6.29 -9.46
C THR A 137 -3.43 -6.84 -8.12
N LEU A 138 -4.29 -7.58 -7.41
CA LEU A 138 -3.99 -8.11 -6.08
C LEU A 138 -2.94 -9.22 -6.12
N VAL A 139 -3.02 -10.14 -7.09
CA VAL A 139 -2.00 -11.19 -7.26
C VAL A 139 -0.67 -10.58 -7.68
N GLY A 140 -0.68 -9.64 -8.63
CA GLY A 140 0.52 -8.91 -9.02
C GLY A 140 1.16 -8.18 -7.85
N SER A 141 0.35 -7.42 -7.09
CA SER A 141 0.83 -6.63 -5.95
C SER A 141 1.44 -7.52 -4.88
N ALA A 142 0.85 -8.69 -4.61
CA ALA A 142 1.42 -9.62 -3.64
C ALA A 142 2.84 -10.10 -4.03
N ALA A 143 3.12 -10.26 -5.33
CA ALA A 143 4.45 -10.58 -5.83
C ALA A 143 5.42 -9.39 -5.74
N PHE A 144 4.96 -8.18 -6.06
CA PHE A 144 5.74 -6.96 -5.88
C PHE A 144 6.09 -6.71 -4.41
N ASP A 145 5.14 -6.98 -3.51
CA ASP A 145 5.33 -6.84 -2.07
C ASP A 145 6.34 -7.86 -1.55
N LEU A 146 6.23 -9.11 -2.00
CA LEU A 146 7.12 -10.18 -1.56
C LEU A 146 8.56 -10.03 -2.09
N PHE A 147 8.76 -9.61 -3.34
CA PHE A 147 10.09 -9.69 -3.97
C PHE A 147 10.85 -8.35 -3.93
N PRO A 148 10.49 -7.32 -4.73
CA PRO A 148 11.12 -6.00 -4.69
C PRO A 148 11.26 -5.37 -3.31
N ILE A 149 10.22 -5.43 -2.47
CA ILE A 149 10.27 -4.75 -1.16
C ILE A 149 11.28 -5.47 -0.25
N HIS A 150 11.27 -6.80 -0.18
CA HIS A 150 12.31 -7.54 0.55
C HIS A 150 13.71 -7.27 0.00
N ALA A 151 13.86 -7.18 -1.32
CA ALA A 151 15.14 -6.83 -1.96
C ALA A 151 15.64 -5.47 -1.45
N VAL A 152 14.80 -4.44 -1.52
CA VAL A 152 15.12 -3.09 -1.07
C VAL A 152 15.44 -3.06 0.43
N CYS A 153 14.58 -3.64 1.27
CA CYS A 153 14.76 -3.66 2.73
C CYS A 153 16.05 -4.36 3.18
N VAL A 154 16.58 -5.30 2.40
CA VAL A 154 17.85 -5.97 2.71
C VAL A 154 19.06 -5.06 2.47
N VAL A 155 19.01 -4.17 1.48
CA VAL A 155 20.14 -3.31 1.08
C VAL A 155 20.14 -1.94 1.77
N VAL A 156 18.95 -1.51 2.20
CA VAL A 156 18.70 -0.19 2.76
C VAL A 156 19.42 0.12 4.09
N PRO A 157 19.50 -0.80 5.08
CA PRO A 157 20.25 -0.54 6.32
C PRO A 157 21.70 -0.12 6.04
N LYS A 158 22.28 0.74 6.90
CA LYS A 158 23.65 1.24 6.68
C LYS A 158 24.63 0.05 6.63
N ALA A 159 25.71 0.20 5.86
CA ALA A 159 26.67 -0.89 5.68
C ALA A 159 27.20 -1.41 7.03
N GLY A 160 26.97 -2.69 7.33
CA GLY A 160 27.36 -3.31 8.60
C GLY A 160 26.29 -3.25 9.71
N GLU A 161 25.19 -2.52 9.50
CA GLU A 161 24.03 -2.56 10.38
C GLU A 161 23.27 -3.88 10.18
N LEU A 162 22.95 -4.53 11.30
CA LEU A 162 22.31 -5.84 11.34
C LEU A 162 20.98 -5.70 12.06
N LYS A 163 19.87 -5.80 11.31
CA LYS A 163 18.52 -5.69 11.87
C LYS A 163 17.84 -7.04 11.84
N LYS A 164 17.34 -7.46 13.01
CA LYS A 164 16.66 -8.74 13.19
C LYS A 164 15.25 -8.56 13.72
N ILE A 165 14.42 -9.58 13.52
CA ILE A 165 13.09 -9.63 14.12
C ILE A 165 13.24 -9.91 15.62
N ALA A 166 12.78 -8.98 16.44
CA ALA A 166 12.90 -9.01 17.89
C ALA A 166 11.80 -9.87 18.54
N ASP A 167 10.56 -9.81 18.04
CA ASP A 167 9.45 -10.64 18.53
C ASP A 167 9.09 -11.74 17.53
N ILE A 168 9.77 -12.88 17.65
CA ILE A 168 9.53 -14.04 16.80
C ILE A 168 8.09 -14.57 16.99
N GLY A 169 7.51 -14.42 18.18
CA GLY A 169 6.18 -14.93 18.47
C GLY A 169 5.11 -14.23 17.64
N VAL A 170 5.11 -12.89 17.66
CA VAL A 170 4.19 -12.08 16.85
C VAL A 170 4.42 -12.34 15.35
N TRP A 171 5.68 -12.36 14.91
CA TRP A 171 6.01 -12.64 13.52
C TRP A 171 5.52 -14.02 13.04
N LEU A 172 5.60 -15.06 13.87
CA LEU A 172 5.07 -16.38 13.52
C LEU A 172 3.54 -16.38 13.37
N VAL A 173 2.83 -15.58 14.17
CA VAL A 173 1.38 -15.42 14.04
C VAL A 173 1.04 -14.70 12.73
N GLU A 174 1.74 -13.61 12.41
CA GLU A 174 1.60 -12.89 11.14
C GLU A 174 1.88 -13.79 9.94
N LEU A 175 2.96 -14.56 9.99
CA LEU A 175 3.34 -15.51 8.94
C LEU A 175 2.30 -16.63 8.78
N PHE A 176 1.79 -17.17 9.89
CA PHE A 176 0.76 -18.20 9.87
C PHE A 176 -0.49 -17.71 9.14
N TRP A 177 -0.99 -16.53 9.49
CA TRP A 177 -2.19 -15.96 8.87
C TRP A 177 -1.95 -15.53 7.42
N SER A 178 -0.73 -15.14 7.05
CA SER A 178 -0.36 -14.89 5.66
C SER A 178 -0.43 -16.18 4.84
N PHE A 179 0.18 -17.27 5.33
CA PHE A 179 0.13 -18.57 4.64
C PHE A 179 -1.27 -19.17 4.61
N TRP A 180 -2.01 -19.02 5.71
CA TRP A 180 -3.40 -19.42 5.78
C TRP A 180 -4.27 -18.68 4.77
N ALA A 181 -3.98 -17.41 4.45
CA ALA A 181 -4.74 -16.66 3.45
C ALA A 181 -4.70 -17.33 2.07
N TYR A 182 -3.52 -17.81 1.63
CA TYR A 182 -3.38 -18.51 0.35
C TYR A 182 -4.09 -19.87 0.36
N VAL A 183 -3.95 -20.62 1.45
CA VAL A 183 -4.60 -21.93 1.62
C VAL A 183 -6.11 -21.78 1.66
N TRP A 184 -6.63 -20.81 2.41
CA TRP A 184 -8.05 -20.50 2.50
C TRP A 184 -8.62 -20.12 1.13
N LEU A 185 -7.93 -19.25 0.40
CA LEU A 185 -8.36 -18.82 -0.92
C LEU A 185 -8.38 -19.99 -1.92
N TYR A 186 -7.40 -20.90 -1.86
CA TYR A 186 -7.41 -22.14 -2.63
C TYR A 186 -8.60 -23.04 -2.26
N ILE A 187 -8.90 -23.19 -0.96
CA ILE A 187 -10.02 -23.99 -0.47
C ILE A 187 -11.34 -23.47 -1.06
N ILE A 188 -11.60 -22.16 -0.99
CA ILE A 188 -12.88 -21.61 -1.47
C ILE A 188 -13.00 -21.64 -2.99
N LEU A 189 -11.89 -21.59 -3.74
CA LEU A 189 -11.93 -21.60 -5.20
C LEU A 189 -12.04 -23.00 -5.82
N GLU A 190 -11.41 -24.02 -5.21
CA GLU A 190 -11.25 -25.36 -5.82
C GLU A 190 -11.85 -26.49 -5.00
N VAL A 191 -11.97 -26.36 -3.67
CA VAL A 191 -12.31 -27.47 -2.77
C VAL A 191 -13.73 -27.37 -2.23
N TRP A 192 -14.12 -26.20 -1.73
CA TRP A 192 -15.40 -26.02 -1.05
C TRP A 192 -16.55 -25.83 -2.04
N THR A 193 -16.59 -24.72 -2.79
CA THR A 193 -17.55 -24.53 -3.88
C THR A 193 -16.82 -24.15 -5.17
N PRO A 194 -16.48 -25.12 -6.03
CA PRO A 194 -15.55 -24.86 -7.12
C PRO A 194 -16.09 -23.84 -8.13
N ASN A 195 -15.27 -22.85 -8.48
CA ASN A 195 -15.56 -21.74 -9.41
C ASN A 195 -16.67 -20.77 -8.97
N VAL A 196 -17.20 -20.90 -7.77
CA VAL A 196 -18.32 -20.14 -7.26
C VAL A 196 -17.95 -19.56 -5.89
N ILE A 197 -18.40 -18.35 -5.61
CA ILE A 197 -18.25 -17.76 -4.27
C ILE A 197 -19.64 -17.52 -3.71
N THR A 198 -19.89 -18.14 -2.57
CA THR A 198 -21.09 -17.94 -1.77
C THR A 198 -20.93 -16.77 -0.82
N LEU A 199 -22.06 -16.23 -0.35
CA LEU A 199 -22.07 -15.13 0.60
C LEU A 199 -21.29 -15.46 1.88
N TRP A 200 -21.36 -16.72 2.30
CA TRP A 200 -20.65 -17.21 3.49
C TRP A 200 -19.15 -17.28 3.29
N GLU A 201 -18.67 -17.77 2.14
CA GLU A 201 -17.23 -17.81 1.85
C GLU A 201 -16.63 -16.40 1.79
N ALA A 202 -17.32 -15.45 1.15
CA ALA A 202 -16.90 -14.06 1.12
C ALA A 202 -16.89 -13.43 2.53
N LEU A 203 -17.95 -13.63 3.31
CA LEU A 203 -18.04 -13.12 4.68
C LEU A 203 -16.95 -13.71 5.59
N LEU A 204 -16.74 -15.03 5.54
CA LEU A 204 -15.70 -15.72 6.31
C LEU A 204 -14.30 -15.25 5.92
N THR A 205 -14.08 -14.90 4.65
CA THR A 205 -12.80 -14.33 4.18
C THR A 205 -12.53 -12.98 4.85
N VAL A 206 -13.52 -12.09 4.92
CA VAL A 206 -13.37 -10.79 5.60
C VAL A 206 -13.21 -10.96 7.12
N LEU A 207 -13.98 -11.85 7.74
CA LEU A 207 -13.92 -12.08 9.19
C LEU A 207 -12.56 -12.61 9.66
N GLN A 208 -11.82 -13.33 8.82
CA GLN A 208 -10.48 -13.79 9.14
C GLN A 208 -9.47 -12.66 9.37
N TYR A 209 -9.67 -11.49 8.77
CA TYR A 209 -8.86 -10.32 9.09
C TYR A 209 -9.00 -9.90 10.56
N GLY A 210 -10.22 -9.95 11.10
CA GLY A 210 -10.48 -9.71 12.52
C GLY A 210 -9.83 -10.76 13.43
N LEU A 211 -9.83 -12.03 13.00
CA LEU A 211 -9.16 -13.11 13.73
C LEU A 211 -7.63 -12.95 13.74
N LEU A 212 -7.04 -12.51 12.63
CA LEU A 212 -5.63 -12.12 12.56
C LEU A 212 -5.31 -11.05 13.61
N LEU A 213 -6.08 -9.95 13.65
CA LEU A 213 -5.86 -8.87 14.61
C LEU A 213 -5.98 -9.35 16.07
N ILE A 214 -7.00 -10.15 16.39
CA ILE A 214 -7.19 -10.68 17.75
C ILE A 214 -6.02 -11.60 18.12
N HIS A 215 -5.59 -12.48 17.22
CA HIS A 215 -4.48 -13.40 17.48
C HIS A 215 -3.15 -12.67 17.65
N ALA A 216 -2.85 -11.69 16.78
CA ALA A 216 -1.65 -10.86 16.89
C ALA A 216 -1.64 -10.05 18.20
N TYR A 217 -2.78 -9.46 18.58
CA TYR A 217 -2.93 -8.74 19.85
C TYR A 217 -2.70 -9.66 21.06
N ALA A 218 -3.31 -10.85 21.04
CA ALA A 218 -3.16 -11.83 22.11
C ALA A 218 -1.73 -12.34 22.25
N GLN A 219 -1.01 -12.48 21.13
CA GLN A 219 0.39 -12.85 21.11
C GLN A 219 1.27 -11.74 21.69
N ASP A 220 1.08 -10.48 21.28
CA ASP A 220 1.88 -9.36 21.80
C ASP A 220 1.60 -9.10 23.29
N LYS A 221 0.35 -9.25 23.75
CA LYS A 221 -0.03 -9.17 25.18
C LYS A 221 0.25 -10.45 25.98
N ARG A 222 0.77 -11.50 25.36
CA ARG A 222 1.11 -12.80 25.98
C ARG A 222 -0.03 -13.42 26.78
N TRP A 223 -1.19 -13.58 26.16
CA TRP A 223 -2.30 -14.29 26.81
C TRP A 223 -1.95 -15.74 27.10
N PRO A 224 -2.25 -16.26 28.31
CA PRO A 224 -1.73 -17.53 28.81
C PRO A 224 -2.11 -18.77 27.99
N TYR A 225 -3.24 -18.73 27.27
CA TYR A 225 -3.75 -19.87 26.49
C TYR A 225 -3.55 -19.73 24.98
N LEU A 226 -3.36 -18.51 24.49
CA LEU A 226 -3.32 -18.22 23.05
C LEU A 226 -1.92 -17.86 22.56
N SER A 227 -1.03 -17.43 23.47
CA SER A 227 0.32 -17.00 23.09
C SER A 227 1.34 -18.14 23.07
N LEU A 228 2.23 -18.10 22.08
CA LEU A 228 3.40 -18.98 22.01
C LEU A 228 4.43 -18.56 23.10
N PRO A 229 4.98 -19.51 23.88
CA PRO A 229 5.91 -19.23 24.98
C PRO A 229 7.33 -18.96 24.46
N ILE A 230 7.50 -17.90 23.66
CA ILE A 230 8.77 -17.52 23.05
C ILE A 230 9.29 -16.24 23.73
N PRO A 231 10.57 -16.19 24.17
CA PRO A 231 11.13 -14.99 24.77
C PRO A 231 11.25 -13.87 23.73
N ARG A 232 10.77 -12.67 24.09
CA ARG A 232 10.93 -11.45 23.28
C ARG A 232 12.33 -10.89 23.50
N THR A 233 13.04 -10.64 22.41
CA THR A 233 14.27 -9.83 22.43
C THR A 233 13.91 -8.35 22.56
N GLU A 234 14.80 -7.51 23.09
CA GLU A 234 14.56 -6.06 23.28
C GLU A 234 13.96 -5.42 22.01
N ARG A 235 12.65 -5.12 22.05
CA ARG A 235 11.92 -4.35 21.04
C ARG A 235 11.67 -2.96 21.64
N PRO A 236 11.93 -1.86 20.91
CA PRO A 236 11.62 -0.53 21.41
C PRO A 236 10.13 -0.39 21.75
N GLU A 237 9.82 0.32 22.84
CA GLU A 237 8.44 0.64 23.24
C GLU A 237 7.81 1.71 22.34
N GLU A 238 8.62 2.33 21.49
CA GLU A 238 8.19 3.35 20.54
C GLU A 238 8.15 2.83 19.11
N TRP A 239 6.99 2.99 18.48
CA TRP A 239 6.79 2.75 17.05
C TRP A 239 7.50 3.78 16.18
N VAL A 240 7.54 5.04 16.64
CA VAL A 240 8.32 6.12 16.05
C VAL A 240 9.60 6.28 16.88
N PRO A 241 10.80 6.14 16.29
CA PRO A 241 12.03 6.45 17.00
C PRO A 241 12.05 7.91 17.48
N GLY A 242 12.56 8.16 18.68
CA GLY A 242 12.89 9.52 19.11
C GLY A 242 13.98 10.14 18.21
N GLU A 243 13.84 11.42 17.88
CA GLU A 243 14.87 12.15 17.13
C GLU A 243 16.19 12.18 17.92
N PRO A 244 17.36 12.01 17.27
CA PRO A 244 18.66 12.21 17.93
C PRO A 244 18.85 13.68 18.32
N PRO A 245 19.61 13.99 19.39
CA PRO A 245 19.81 15.37 19.84
C PRO A 245 20.57 16.20 18.80
N SER A 246 19.97 17.32 18.37
CA SER A 246 20.56 18.22 17.38
C SER A 246 21.71 19.07 17.94
N PRO A 247 22.73 19.43 17.14
CA PRO A 247 23.73 20.43 17.52
C PRO A 247 23.10 21.83 17.47
N LYS A 248 23.29 22.61 18.54
CA LYS A 248 22.78 23.97 18.67
C LYS A 248 23.30 24.88 17.55
N HIS A 249 22.42 25.43 16.71
CA HIS A 249 22.68 26.65 15.95
C HIS A 249 21.43 27.53 15.82
N GLU A 250 21.67 28.85 15.90
CA GLU A 250 20.74 29.96 16.12
C GLU A 250 19.66 30.12 15.03
N ASN A 251 18.44 30.40 15.51
CA ASN A 251 17.36 31.22 14.92
C ASN A 251 17.35 31.40 13.39
N ASN A 252 16.49 30.63 12.71
CA ASN A 252 15.58 31.12 11.67
C ASN A 252 14.52 30.05 11.35
N VAL A 253 13.25 30.44 11.49
CA VAL A 253 12.05 29.62 11.27
C VAL A 253 11.69 29.67 9.78
N TYR A 254 11.50 28.51 9.14
CA TYR A 254 10.43 28.14 8.16
C TYR A 254 10.82 26.84 7.43
N GLY A 255 9.86 25.90 7.36
CA GLY A 255 10.07 24.46 7.18
C GLY A 255 10.26 23.95 5.76
N GLU A 256 10.93 22.81 5.70
CA GLU A 256 11.39 22.10 4.51
C GLU A 256 10.37 20.99 4.11
N TYR A 257 9.59 21.26 3.07
CA TYR A 257 8.78 20.25 2.36
C TYR A 257 9.33 20.08 0.95
N SER A 258 10.32 19.20 0.73
CA SER A 258 10.58 18.53 -0.56
C SER A 258 11.85 17.68 -0.50
N GLU A 259 11.76 16.42 -0.06
CA GLU A 259 12.73 15.41 -0.47
C GLU A 259 12.06 14.05 -0.69
N ILE A 260 11.80 13.70 -1.94
CA ILE A 260 11.97 12.33 -2.43
C ILE A 260 12.66 12.39 -3.80
N LEU A 261 13.72 11.57 -3.92
CA LEU A 261 14.53 11.17 -5.07
C LEU A 261 15.70 12.10 -5.49
N GLN A 262 16.90 11.79 -4.98
CA GLN A 262 18.15 11.98 -5.71
C GLN A 262 18.87 10.64 -5.91
N VAL A 263 19.24 10.41 -7.17
CA VAL A 263 20.16 9.37 -7.64
C VAL A 263 21.54 9.63 -7.03
N GLY A 264 22.20 8.57 -6.58
CA GLY A 264 23.46 8.65 -5.84
C GLY A 264 24.64 9.14 -6.66
N GLU A 265 25.47 9.96 -6.03
CA GLU A 265 26.91 10.01 -6.26
C GLU A 265 27.62 10.15 -4.90
N GLU A 266 28.69 9.40 -4.75
CA GLU A 266 29.46 9.22 -3.53
C GLU A 266 30.10 10.53 -3.04
N ASN A 267 29.91 10.87 -1.76
CA ASN A 267 30.98 11.23 -0.84
C ASN A 267 30.45 11.36 0.59
N GLY A 268 31.22 10.82 1.54
CA GLY A 268 30.83 10.71 2.94
C GLY A 268 30.64 12.05 3.62
N ASN A 269 29.44 12.27 4.14
CA ASN A 269 29.13 12.82 5.46
C ASN A 269 27.63 12.61 5.66
N VAL A 270 27.26 11.77 6.62
CA VAL A 270 25.86 11.48 6.98
C VAL A 270 25.28 12.73 7.62
N VAL A 271 24.43 13.44 6.87
CA VAL A 271 23.60 14.54 7.38
C VAL A 271 22.22 13.95 7.65
N ASP A 272 21.77 14.08 8.89
CA ASP A 272 20.46 13.66 9.40
C ASP A 272 19.35 14.48 8.73
N ILE A 273 18.45 13.80 8.01
CA ILE A 273 17.34 14.39 7.22
C ILE A 273 16.02 14.50 8.03
N PHE A 274 16.06 14.21 9.33
CA PHE A 274 14.92 14.41 10.24
C PHE A 274 15.41 15.09 11.51
N SER A 275 15.49 16.41 11.48
CA SER A 275 15.56 17.17 12.73
C SER A 275 14.78 18.48 12.61
N ILE A 276 14.10 18.81 13.71
CA ILE A 276 13.65 20.14 14.18
C ILE A 276 12.15 20.43 13.94
N HIS A 277 11.29 20.81 14.91
CA HIS A 277 11.46 21.41 16.25
C HIS A 277 10.39 20.84 17.21
N SER A 278 10.80 20.25 18.34
CA SER A 278 9.96 20.15 19.54
C SER A 278 10.02 21.50 20.25
N ASN A 279 8.88 22.15 20.45
CA ASN A 279 8.77 23.15 21.50
C ASN A 279 8.78 22.42 22.84
N ASN A 280 9.63 22.90 23.75
CA ASN A 280 9.62 22.56 25.16
C ASN A 280 8.29 23.00 25.76
N ASP A 281 7.42 22.04 26.09
CA ASP A 281 6.42 22.23 27.13
C ASP A 281 6.91 21.50 28.39
N THR A 282 7.77 22.19 29.14
CA THR A 282 7.70 22.08 30.60
C THR A 282 6.39 22.73 31.00
N ASP A 283 5.50 21.98 31.66
CA ASP A 283 4.94 22.38 32.95
C ASP A 283 3.85 21.38 33.40
N ASP A 284 4.20 20.60 34.42
CA ASP A 284 3.25 20.19 35.44
C ASP A 284 2.85 21.44 36.25
N ALA A 285 1.64 21.99 36.06
CA ALA A 285 0.85 22.58 37.14
C ALA A 285 -0.51 23.12 36.66
N ALA A 286 -1.54 22.73 37.43
CA ALA A 286 -2.82 23.43 37.66
C ALA A 286 -3.88 23.45 36.54
N GLU A 287 -4.91 22.63 36.75
CA GLU A 287 -6.27 22.85 36.26
C GLU A 287 -6.78 24.25 36.66
N SER A 288 -7.16 25.06 35.66
CA SER A 288 -8.31 25.99 35.70
C SER A 288 -8.26 26.95 34.49
N SER A 289 -9.00 26.65 33.42
CA SER A 289 -9.64 27.61 32.46
C SER A 289 -9.95 27.00 31.08
N ASN A 290 -10.89 26.04 31.03
CA ASN A 290 -11.24 25.26 29.83
C ASN A 290 -12.05 25.99 28.71
N GLN A 291 -12.04 27.32 28.62
CA GLN A 291 -12.79 28.03 27.56
C GLN A 291 -11.96 28.94 26.66
N HIS A 292 -10.82 29.48 27.12
CA HIS A 292 -9.98 30.34 26.28
C HIS A 292 -8.93 29.58 25.45
N PHE A 293 -8.52 28.38 25.89
CA PHE A 293 -7.45 27.60 25.25
C PHE A 293 -7.84 26.94 23.92
N HIS A 294 -9.13 26.67 23.70
CA HIS A 294 -9.60 26.07 22.44
C HIS A 294 -9.58 27.07 21.27
N GLN A 295 -9.91 28.34 21.53
CA GLN A 295 -10.05 29.35 20.47
C GLN A 295 -8.70 29.78 19.87
N GLU A 296 -7.62 29.74 20.65
CA GLU A 296 -6.26 30.07 20.20
C GLU A 296 -5.62 28.93 19.38
N LYS A 297 -5.94 27.68 19.73
CA LYS A 297 -5.50 26.48 18.98
C LYS A 297 -6.19 26.40 17.62
N ASP A 298 -7.50 26.64 17.54
CA ASP A 298 -8.24 26.60 16.28
C ASP A 298 -7.78 27.70 15.29
N LEU A 299 -7.40 28.88 15.80
CA LEU A 299 -6.87 29.97 14.99
C LEU A 299 -5.51 29.60 14.36
N HIS A 300 -4.62 28.96 15.15
CA HIS A 300 -3.31 28.49 14.69
C HIS A 300 -3.41 27.37 13.65
N VAL A 301 -4.39 26.46 13.78
CA VAL A 301 -4.56 25.37 12.82
C VAL A 301 -5.14 25.87 11.49
N LEU A 302 -6.07 26.84 11.51
CA LEU A 302 -6.58 27.46 10.29
C LEU A 302 -5.50 28.23 9.53
N SER A 303 -4.59 28.92 10.24
CA SER A 303 -3.43 29.56 9.59
C SER A 303 -2.49 28.55 8.96
N LEU A 304 -2.25 27.42 9.62
CA LEU A 304 -1.41 26.34 9.10
C LEU A 304 -2.02 25.66 7.87
N TRP A 305 -3.35 25.54 7.83
CA TRP A 305 -4.06 25.02 6.66
C TRP A 305 -4.01 26.01 5.48
N LYS A 306 -4.15 27.31 5.74
CA LYS A 306 -3.97 28.35 4.71
C LYS A 306 -2.55 28.34 4.15
N GLU A 307 -1.55 28.12 5.00
CA GLU A 307 -0.15 28.01 4.61
C GLU A 307 0.07 26.85 3.62
N GLN A 308 -0.59 25.70 3.81
CA GLN A 308 -0.51 24.59 2.86
C GLN A 308 -0.99 24.95 1.43
N PHE A 309 -2.02 25.79 1.32
CA PHE A 309 -2.48 26.29 0.01
C PHE A 309 -1.50 27.29 -0.61
N VAL A 310 -0.91 28.16 0.22
CA VAL A 310 0.11 29.10 -0.24
C VAL A 310 1.34 28.33 -0.73
N ASP A 311 1.79 27.34 0.04
CA ASP A 311 2.92 26.46 -0.30
C ASP A 311 2.66 25.58 -1.53
N ALA A 312 1.39 25.23 -1.80
CA ALA A 312 1.03 24.53 -3.02
C ALA A 312 1.10 25.43 -4.26
N LEU A 313 0.89 26.74 -4.09
CA LEU A 313 0.88 27.74 -5.16
C LEU A 313 2.25 28.40 -5.39
N THR A 314 3.12 28.42 -4.39
CA THR A 314 4.49 28.96 -4.50
C THR A 314 5.40 27.96 -5.21
N LEU A 315 5.44 28.07 -6.54
CA LEU A 315 6.28 27.25 -7.43
C LEU A 315 7.80 27.55 -7.32
N GLU A 316 8.18 28.56 -6.54
CA GLU A 316 9.56 29.00 -6.35
C GLU A 316 9.94 28.89 -4.86
N SER A 317 10.70 27.85 -4.50
CA SER A 317 11.38 27.82 -3.20
C SER A 317 12.60 28.72 -3.26
N LEU A 318 12.81 29.52 -2.20
CA LEU A 318 13.93 30.47 -2.08
C LEU A 318 15.31 29.80 -2.23
N GLU A 319 15.37 28.48 -2.04
CA GLU A 319 16.56 27.63 -2.22
C GLU A 319 16.91 27.30 -3.69
N SER A 320 15.95 27.37 -4.63
CA SER A 320 16.22 27.13 -6.06
C SER A 320 17.27 28.11 -6.61
N ARG A 321 17.34 29.33 -6.04
CA ARG A 321 18.36 30.33 -6.35
C ARG A 321 19.78 29.96 -5.91
N LYS A 322 19.94 29.07 -4.91
CA LYS A 322 21.25 28.64 -4.39
C LYS A 322 21.90 27.50 -5.19
N LEU A 323 21.18 26.86 -6.14
CA LEU A 323 21.77 25.77 -6.93
C LEU A 323 22.77 26.30 -7.97
N ASN A 324 23.98 25.73 -7.97
CA ASN A 324 25.11 26.15 -8.82
C ASN A 324 24.95 25.78 -10.30
N CYS A 325 24.12 24.78 -10.63
CA CYS A 325 23.97 24.29 -12.01
C CYS A 325 22.57 24.57 -12.59
N ILE A 326 22.53 25.25 -13.74
CA ILE A 326 21.28 25.62 -14.45
C ILE A 326 20.45 24.38 -14.78
N HIS A 327 21.08 23.28 -15.18
CA HIS A 327 20.37 22.05 -15.55
C HIS A 327 19.60 21.46 -14.37
N GLN A 328 20.21 21.38 -13.19
CA GLN A 328 19.59 20.84 -11.99
C GLN A 328 18.49 21.78 -11.45
N ARG A 329 18.64 23.10 -11.64
CA ARG A 329 17.58 24.09 -11.36
C ARG A 329 16.37 23.90 -12.27
N VAL A 330 16.59 23.76 -13.58
CA VAL A 330 15.53 23.52 -14.57
C VAL A 330 14.83 22.19 -14.28
N ALA A 331 15.58 21.12 -14.03
CA ALA A 331 15.02 19.81 -13.68
C ALA A 331 14.14 19.86 -12.41
N ARG A 332 14.61 20.53 -11.34
CA ARG A 332 13.81 20.72 -10.12
C ARG A 332 12.55 21.56 -10.38
N PHE A 333 12.66 22.64 -11.17
CA PHE A 333 11.51 23.47 -11.51
C PHE A 333 10.47 22.70 -12.34
N SER A 334 10.92 21.93 -13.35
CA SER A 334 10.06 21.06 -14.14
C SER A 334 9.39 19.98 -13.29
N TRP A 335 10.12 19.36 -12.36
CA TRP A 335 9.55 18.39 -11.42
C TRP A 335 8.47 19.01 -10.52
N GLN A 336 8.72 20.20 -9.98
CA GLN A 336 7.74 20.93 -9.16
C GLN A 336 6.50 21.33 -9.98
N LEU A 337 6.65 21.69 -11.25
CA LEU A 337 5.53 22.01 -12.13
C LEU A 337 4.64 20.78 -12.39
N ILE A 338 5.26 19.59 -12.59
CA ILE A 338 4.53 18.32 -12.73
C ILE A 338 3.76 17.99 -11.45
N LEU A 339 4.36 18.23 -10.28
CA LEU A 339 3.71 17.96 -8.99
C LEU A 339 2.67 19.01 -8.58
N ALA A 340 2.72 20.23 -9.13
CA ALA A 340 1.89 21.35 -8.70
C ALA A 340 0.37 21.05 -8.70
N PRO A 341 -0.22 20.41 -9.73
CA PRO A 341 -1.65 20.08 -9.71
C PRO A 341 -2.01 19.11 -8.59
N TRP A 342 -1.16 18.10 -8.34
CA TRP A 342 -1.33 17.17 -7.23
C TRP A 342 -1.17 17.86 -5.88
N ARG A 343 -0.18 18.73 -5.72
CA ARG A 343 0.02 19.52 -4.49
C ARG A 343 -1.19 20.39 -4.16
N LEU A 344 -1.78 21.02 -5.18
CA LEU A 344 -3.01 21.80 -5.02
C LEU A 344 -4.20 20.93 -4.61
N LEU A 345 -4.38 19.77 -5.25
CA LEU A 345 -5.44 18.82 -4.89
C LEU A 345 -5.26 18.27 -3.47
N PHE A 346 -4.03 18.02 -3.04
CA PHE A 346 -3.76 17.46 -1.70
C PHE A 346 -3.70 18.53 -0.60
N ALA A 347 -3.67 19.83 -0.93
CA ALA A 347 -3.84 20.90 0.06
C ALA A 347 -5.23 20.88 0.72
N PHE A 348 -6.22 20.23 0.08
CA PHE A 348 -7.53 19.99 0.68
C PHE A 348 -7.50 18.96 1.82
N VAL A 349 -6.43 18.17 1.96
CA VAL A 349 -6.23 17.31 3.13
C VAL A 349 -5.92 18.22 4.32
N PRO A 350 -6.71 18.16 5.41
CA PRO A 350 -6.47 19.02 6.56
C PRO A 350 -5.14 18.68 7.25
N PRO A 351 -4.55 19.63 7.99
CA PRO A 351 -3.34 19.36 8.76
C PRO A 351 -3.60 18.28 9.81
N TYR A 352 -2.59 17.43 10.03
CA TYR A 352 -2.63 16.27 10.93
C TYR A 352 -2.86 16.62 12.41
N GLN A 353 -2.80 17.91 12.77
CA GLN A 353 -3.09 18.39 14.12
C GLN A 353 -4.59 18.33 14.44
N PHE A 354 -5.46 18.33 13.42
CA PHE A 354 -6.90 18.15 13.61
C PHE A 354 -7.24 16.71 14.00
N ALA A 355 -8.01 16.56 15.09
CA ALA A 355 -8.53 15.28 15.58
C ALA A 355 -7.46 14.18 15.70
N HIS A 356 -6.28 14.52 16.20
CA HIS A 356 -5.15 13.59 16.36
C HIS A 356 -4.75 12.86 15.06
N GLY A 357 -4.95 13.50 13.90
CA GLY A 357 -4.57 12.97 12.60
C GLY A 357 -5.66 12.18 11.90
N TRP A 358 -6.77 11.82 12.55
CA TRP A 358 -7.81 10.96 11.96
C TRP A 358 -8.51 11.55 10.74
N ILE A 359 -8.80 12.86 10.75
CA ILE A 359 -9.48 13.49 9.61
C ILE A 359 -8.54 13.50 8.40
N ALA A 360 -7.27 13.87 8.61
CA ALA A 360 -6.25 13.81 7.56
C ALA A 360 -6.08 12.40 7.00
N PHE A 361 -6.17 11.38 7.88
CA PHE A 361 -6.05 9.97 7.51
C PHE A 361 -7.18 9.59 6.55
N ILE A 362 -8.43 9.80 6.97
CA ILE A 362 -9.62 9.47 6.16
C ILE A 362 -9.65 10.27 4.85
N CYS A 363 -9.36 11.58 4.90
CA CYS A 363 -9.28 12.40 3.70
C CYS A 363 -8.21 11.88 2.71
N SER A 364 -7.05 11.45 3.21
CA SER A 364 -6.01 10.88 2.35
C SER A 364 -6.44 9.57 1.68
N LEU A 365 -7.13 8.69 2.41
CA LEU A 365 -7.71 7.47 1.85
C LEU A 365 -8.73 7.78 0.75
N LEU A 366 -9.60 8.79 0.93
CA LEU A 366 -10.55 9.20 -0.10
C LEU A 366 -9.87 9.68 -1.38
N PHE A 367 -8.79 10.45 -1.28
CA PHE A 367 -7.99 10.85 -2.45
C PHE A 367 -7.31 9.64 -3.12
N ILE A 368 -6.78 8.69 -2.34
CA ILE A 368 -6.22 7.44 -2.85
C ILE A 368 -7.28 6.65 -3.64
N SER A 369 -8.50 6.47 -3.09
CA SER A 369 -9.60 5.84 -3.83
C SER A 369 -9.97 6.59 -5.10
N GLY A 370 -9.96 7.93 -5.08
CA GLY A 370 -10.21 8.75 -6.28
C GLY A 370 -9.18 8.54 -7.37
N ILE A 371 -7.89 8.41 -7.01
CA ILE A 371 -6.81 8.08 -7.96
C ILE A 371 -6.97 6.64 -8.46
N ALA A 372 -7.29 5.69 -7.58
CA ALA A 372 -7.55 4.30 -7.95
C ALA A 372 -8.68 4.18 -8.97
N TYR A 373 -9.76 4.96 -8.83
CA TYR A 373 -10.83 5.04 -9.83
C TYR A 373 -10.30 5.47 -11.20
N ILE A 374 -9.50 6.54 -11.26
CA ILE A 374 -8.88 7.00 -12.51
C ILE A 374 -7.98 5.91 -13.10
N LEU A 375 -7.20 5.21 -12.28
CA LEU A 375 -6.33 4.11 -12.73
C LEU A 375 -7.13 2.97 -13.39
N THR A 376 -8.31 2.59 -12.84
CA THR A 376 -9.18 1.57 -13.48
C THR A 376 -9.62 2.02 -14.87
N LYS A 377 -10.07 3.26 -15.01
CA LYS A 377 -10.54 3.81 -16.28
C LYS A 377 -9.43 3.91 -17.32
N LEU A 378 -8.24 4.35 -16.91
CA LEU A 378 -7.08 4.38 -17.81
C LEU A 378 -6.69 2.98 -18.26
N THR A 379 -6.72 2.00 -17.36
CA THR A 379 -6.36 0.61 -17.66
C THR A 379 -7.32 -0.03 -18.67
N ASP A 380 -8.63 0.17 -18.49
CA ASP A 380 -9.65 -0.33 -19.44
C ASP A 380 -9.45 0.25 -20.84
N ILE A 381 -9.16 1.56 -20.92
CA ILE A 381 -8.94 2.23 -22.20
C ILE A 381 -7.62 1.76 -22.83
N ILE A 382 -6.54 1.64 -22.07
CA ILE A 382 -5.26 1.10 -22.58
C ILE A 382 -5.48 -0.31 -23.14
N SER A 383 -6.19 -1.18 -22.42
CA SER A 383 -6.49 -2.54 -22.87
C SER A 383 -7.23 -2.53 -24.20
N CYS A 384 -8.24 -1.66 -24.32
CA CYS A 384 -9.05 -1.55 -25.53
C CYS A 384 -8.30 -0.98 -26.74
N VAL A 385 -7.36 -0.05 -26.55
CA VAL A 385 -6.55 0.53 -27.63
C VAL A 385 -5.40 -0.39 -28.06
N THR A 386 -4.77 -1.05 -27.10
CA THR A 386 -3.60 -1.91 -27.37
C THR A 386 -3.98 -3.34 -27.76
N GLY A 387 -5.22 -3.77 -27.44
CA GLY A 387 -5.64 -5.16 -27.51
C GLY A 387 -5.00 -6.07 -26.45
N ILE A 388 -4.16 -5.52 -25.56
CA ILE A 388 -3.56 -6.27 -24.45
C ILE A 388 -4.64 -6.51 -23.41
N ASN A 389 -4.75 -7.73 -22.88
CA ASN A 389 -5.73 -8.05 -21.84
C ASN A 389 -5.53 -7.16 -20.60
N ALA A 390 -6.60 -6.50 -20.14
CA ALA A 390 -6.59 -5.63 -18.96
C ALA A 390 -6.03 -6.34 -17.71
N TYR A 391 -6.25 -7.65 -17.60
CA TYR A 391 -5.67 -8.48 -16.53
C TYR A 391 -4.14 -8.42 -16.52
N VAL A 392 -3.48 -8.44 -17.69
CA VAL A 392 -2.01 -8.38 -17.76
C VAL A 392 -1.50 -7.01 -17.33
N ILE A 393 -2.14 -5.94 -17.80
CA ILE A 393 -1.77 -4.56 -17.43
C ILE A 393 -1.95 -4.39 -15.91
N ALA A 394 -3.04 -4.94 -15.38
CA ALA A 394 -3.35 -4.96 -13.95
C ALA A 394 -2.29 -5.72 -13.14
N PHE A 395 -1.94 -6.93 -13.57
CA PHE A 395 -0.96 -7.80 -12.92
C PHE A 395 0.48 -7.24 -12.93
N THR A 396 0.82 -6.42 -13.92
CA THR A 396 2.19 -5.89 -14.10
C THR A 396 2.29 -4.43 -13.66
N VAL A 397 1.92 -3.51 -14.54
CA VAL A 397 2.15 -2.07 -14.37
C VAL A 397 1.31 -1.52 -13.22
N LEU A 398 0.03 -1.88 -13.17
CA LEU A 398 -0.88 -1.37 -12.14
C LEU A 398 -0.47 -1.85 -10.75
N ALA A 399 -0.26 -3.16 -10.59
CA ALA A 399 0.25 -3.78 -9.37
C ALA A 399 1.55 -3.13 -8.89
N SER A 400 2.53 -2.94 -9.78
CA SER A 400 3.81 -2.32 -9.43
C SER A 400 3.67 -0.90 -8.89
N GLY A 401 2.77 -0.10 -9.47
CA GLY A 401 2.55 1.28 -9.07
C GLY A 401 1.71 1.40 -7.79
N THR A 402 0.72 0.53 -7.62
CA THR A 402 -0.11 0.52 -6.40
C THR A 402 0.62 0.00 -5.18
N SER A 403 1.65 -0.85 -5.33
CA SER A 403 2.54 -1.34 -4.26
C SER A 403 3.66 -0.36 -3.88
N TRP A 404 3.77 0.80 -4.55
CA TRP A 404 4.77 1.80 -4.20
C TRP A 404 4.67 2.30 -2.75
N PRO A 405 3.47 2.56 -2.19
CA PRO A 405 3.30 2.90 -0.78
C PRO A 405 3.85 1.84 0.18
N ASP A 406 3.63 0.55 -0.10
CA ASP A 406 4.18 -0.55 0.69
C ASP A 406 5.71 -0.54 0.66
N LEU A 407 6.30 -0.32 -0.52
CA LEU A 407 7.75 -0.23 -0.67
C LEU A 407 8.34 0.90 0.16
N VAL A 408 7.72 2.08 0.11
CA VAL A 408 8.16 3.25 0.86
C VAL A 408 8.01 3.03 2.37
N ALA A 409 6.89 2.47 2.83
CA ALA A 409 6.69 2.13 4.25
C ALA A 409 7.77 1.19 4.77
N SER A 410 7.94 0.04 4.10
CA SER A 410 8.89 -0.98 4.54
C SER A 410 10.34 -0.49 4.47
N LYS A 411 10.68 0.31 3.45
CA LYS A 411 11.98 0.99 3.37
C LYS A 411 12.19 1.93 4.56
N ILE A 412 11.23 2.81 4.84
CA ILE A 412 11.33 3.78 5.94
C ILE A 412 11.45 3.04 7.28
N ALA A 413 10.66 1.97 7.49
CA ALA A 413 10.76 1.13 8.68
C ALA A 413 12.15 0.47 8.78
N ALA A 414 12.68 -0.07 7.68
CA ALA A 414 14.00 -0.66 7.62
C ALA A 414 15.15 0.35 7.83
N GLU A 415 14.96 1.64 7.53
CA GLU A 415 15.93 2.71 7.81
C GLU A 415 15.87 3.16 9.26
N ARG A 416 14.67 3.53 9.72
CA ARG A 416 14.48 4.27 10.96
C ARG A 416 14.39 3.38 12.19
N GLN A 417 13.81 2.19 12.08
CA GLN A 417 13.62 1.32 13.23
C GLN A 417 14.88 0.50 13.53
N THR A 418 15.11 0.19 14.80
CA THR A 418 16.25 -0.62 15.25
C THR A 418 16.08 -2.10 14.94
N THR A 419 14.84 -2.55 14.71
CA THR A 419 14.47 -3.95 14.49
C THR A 419 13.88 -4.13 13.10
N ALA A 420 13.84 -5.38 12.63
CA ALA A 420 13.27 -5.71 11.32
C ALA A 420 11.75 -5.96 11.37
N ASP A 421 11.13 -5.92 12.56
CA ASP A 421 9.75 -6.31 12.81
C ASP A 421 8.76 -5.57 11.90
N SER A 422 8.66 -4.24 11.99
CA SER A 422 7.66 -3.49 11.21
C SER A 422 7.91 -3.56 9.69
N ALA A 423 9.17 -3.58 9.25
CA ALA A 423 9.50 -3.64 7.82
C ALA A 423 9.04 -4.96 7.18
N ILE A 424 9.26 -6.09 7.87
CA ILE A 424 8.87 -7.44 7.41
C ILE A 424 7.39 -7.70 7.68
N ALA A 425 6.86 -7.21 8.81
CA ALA A 425 5.44 -7.30 9.16
C ALA A 425 4.60 -6.57 8.12
N ASN A 426 5.01 -5.38 7.67
CA ASN A 426 4.30 -4.65 6.62
C ASN A 426 4.15 -5.51 5.35
N ILE A 427 5.22 -6.13 4.86
CA ILE A 427 5.17 -7.00 3.66
C ILE A 427 4.23 -8.21 3.87
N THR A 428 4.40 -8.90 5.00
CA THR A 428 3.66 -10.15 5.30
C THR A 428 2.17 -9.87 5.53
N CYS A 429 1.87 -8.76 6.21
CA CYS A 429 0.52 -8.35 6.56
C CYS A 429 -0.18 -7.67 5.39
N SER A 430 0.51 -6.88 4.54
CA SER A 430 -0.08 -6.32 3.31
C SER A 430 -0.59 -7.44 2.40
N ASN A 431 0.18 -8.52 2.23
CA ASN A 431 -0.29 -9.71 1.51
C ASN A 431 -1.55 -10.35 2.14
N SER A 432 -1.60 -10.41 3.47
CA SER A 432 -2.76 -10.95 4.20
C SER A 432 -3.98 -10.04 4.02
N VAL A 433 -3.80 -8.72 4.12
CA VAL A 433 -4.85 -7.72 3.93
C VAL A 433 -5.35 -7.75 2.48
N ASN A 434 -4.46 -7.83 1.49
CA ASN A 434 -4.81 -7.93 0.08
C ASN A 434 -5.75 -9.11 -0.18
N ILE A 435 -5.61 -10.23 0.54
CA ILE A 435 -6.54 -11.36 0.42
C ILE A 435 -7.80 -11.15 1.28
N TYR A 436 -7.66 -11.01 2.59
CA TYR A 436 -8.82 -10.99 3.49
C TYR A 436 -9.74 -9.79 3.25
N VAL A 437 -9.16 -8.64 2.94
CA VAL A 437 -9.89 -7.39 2.69
C VAL A 437 -9.95 -7.08 1.20
N GLY A 438 -8.80 -7.11 0.52
CA GLY A 438 -8.71 -6.72 -0.89
C GLY A 438 -9.49 -7.63 -1.84
N ILE A 439 -9.53 -8.94 -1.59
CA ILE A 439 -10.39 -9.89 -2.32
C ILE A 439 -11.73 -10.06 -1.60
N GLY A 440 -11.70 -10.19 -0.27
CA GLY A 440 -12.88 -10.47 0.54
C GLY A 440 -13.98 -9.41 0.44
N ILE A 441 -13.66 -8.11 0.54
CA ILE A 441 -14.67 -7.04 0.47
C ILE A 441 -15.33 -6.96 -0.91
N PRO A 442 -14.59 -6.92 -2.03
CA PRO A 442 -15.19 -6.90 -3.37
C PRO A 442 -16.12 -8.10 -3.61
N TRP A 443 -15.68 -9.30 -3.25
CA TRP A 443 -16.52 -10.50 -3.38
C TRP A 443 -17.74 -10.49 -2.47
N LEU A 444 -17.63 -9.92 -1.28
CA LEU A 444 -18.76 -9.77 -0.37
C LEU A 444 -19.80 -8.81 -0.97
N ILE A 445 -19.37 -7.70 -1.57
CA ILE A 445 -20.24 -6.74 -2.25
C ILE A 445 -20.97 -7.40 -3.43
N ASP A 446 -20.22 -8.02 -4.35
CA ASP A 446 -20.79 -8.64 -5.55
C ASP A 446 -21.73 -9.80 -5.21
N THR A 447 -21.31 -10.67 -4.29
CA THR A 447 -22.11 -11.83 -3.89
C THR A 447 -23.33 -11.44 -3.09
N ALA A 448 -23.24 -10.42 -2.22
CA ALA A 448 -24.42 -9.90 -1.52
C ALA A 448 -25.43 -9.32 -2.52
N TYR A 449 -24.98 -8.51 -3.48
CA TYR A 449 -25.86 -7.97 -4.51
C TYR A 449 -26.53 -9.09 -5.33
N ASN A 450 -25.74 -10.05 -5.84
CA ASN A 450 -26.25 -11.14 -6.66
C ASN A 450 -27.20 -12.06 -5.88
N PHE A 451 -26.91 -12.31 -4.60
CA PHE A 451 -27.78 -13.08 -3.72
C PHE A 451 -29.12 -12.39 -3.49
N PHE A 452 -29.14 -11.09 -3.15
CA PHE A 452 -30.39 -10.37 -2.87
C PHE A 452 -31.23 -10.05 -4.11
N VAL A 453 -30.61 -9.83 -5.27
CA VAL A 453 -31.32 -9.44 -6.50
C VAL A 453 -31.65 -10.63 -7.38
N TYR A 454 -30.72 -11.58 -7.55
CA TYR A 454 -30.84 -12.67 -8.52
C TYR A 454 -30.96 -14.06 -7.87
N ASN A 455 -30.75 -14.20 -6.55
CA ASN A 455 -30.63 -15.49 -5.86
C ASN A 455 -29.56 -16.43 -6.49
N GLU A 456 -28.55 -15.86 -7.15
CA GLU A 456 -27.45 -16.60 -7.77
C GLU A 456 -26.12 -16.25 -7.08
N PRO A 457 -25.19 -17.19 -6.95
CA PRO A 457 -23.87 -16.91 -6.40
C PRO A 457 -22.95 -16.27 -7.45
N LEU A 458 -21.85 -15.66 -7.00
CA LEU A 458 -20.86 -15.05 -7.88
C LEU A 458 -20.01 -16.14 -8.55
N ARG A 459 -19.83 -16.07 -9.87
CA ARG A 459 -18.98 -17.01 -10.62
C ARG A 459 -17.66 -16.38 -11.00
N ILE A 460 -16.58 -17.14 -10.94
CA ILE A 460 -15.25 -16.69 -11.37
C ILE A 460 -14.90 -17.36 -12.70
N GLN A 461 -14.71 -16.56 -13.76
CA GLN A 461 -14.40 -17.09 -15.09
C GLN A 461 -13.06 -17.82 -15.15
N ASN A 462 -12.05 -17.33 -14.44
CA ASN A 462 -10.68 -17.86 -14.44
C ASN A 462 -10.23 -18.37 -13.05
N ALA A 463 -11.07 -19.14 -12.36
CA ALA A 463 -10.72 -19.65 -11.03
C ALA A 463 -9.44 -20.52 -11.07
N ALA A 464 -9.28 -21.35 -12.10
CA ALA A 464 -8.09 -22.19 -12.30
C ALA A 464 -6.79 -21.38 -12.48
N GLY A 465 -6.86 -20.24 -13.18
CA GLY A 465 -5.70 -19.35 -13.35
C GLY A 465 -5.34 -18.65 -12.04
N LEU A 466 -6.36 -18.23 -11.29
CA LEU A 466 -6.18 -17.63 -9.96
C LEU A 466 -5.62 -18.65 -8.96
N SER A 467 -6.14 -19.89 -8.91
CA SER A 467 -5.67 -20.96 -8.03
C SER A 467 -4.25 -21.39 -8.36
N PHE A 468 -3.89 -21.50 -9.65
CA PHE A 468 -2.52 -21.72 -10.09
C PHE A 468 -1.58 -20.60 -9.61
N SER A 469 -1.99 -19.34 -9.80
CA SER A 469 -1.20 -18.18 -9.35
C SER A 469 -0.95 -18.20 -7.85
N LEU A 470 -1.96 -18.55 -7.06
CA LEU A 470 -1.87 -18.66 -5.61
C LEU A 470 -0.93 -19.79 -5.16
N LEU A 471 -0.94 -20.93 -5.85
CA LEU A 471 -0.04 -22.04 -5.54
C LEU A 471 1.42 -21.67 -5.85
N VAL A 472 1.67 -21.06 -7.01
CA VAL A 472 3.00 -20.54 -7.36
C VAL A 472 3.46 -19.52 -6.33
N PHE A 473 2.58 -18.62 -5.91
CA PHE A 473 2.88 -17.61 -4.89
C PHE A 473 3.13 -18.20 -3.50
N PHE A 474 2.38 -19.24 -3.11
CA PHE A 474 2.61 -19.97 -1.87
C PHE A 474 4.01 -20.62 -1.85
N CYS A 475 4.40 -21.29 -2.93
CA CYS A 475 5.74 -21.86 -3.05
C CYS A 475 6.83 -20.78 -3.04
N ALA A 476 6.62 -19.67 -3.73
CA ALA A 476 7.51 -18.51 -3.76
C ALA A 476 7.69 -17.87 -2.38
N SER A 477 6.61 -17.70 -1.61
CA SER A 477 6.66 -17.12 -0.27
C SER A 477 7.41 -18.01 0.71
N ILE A 478 7.24 -19.34 0.64
CA ILE A 478 8.08 -20.29 1.40
C ILE A 478 9.56 -20.11 1.04
N GLY A 479 9.88 -20.00 -0.25
CA GLY A 479 11.26 -19.75 -0.71
C GLY A 479 11.83 -18.43 -0.19
N CYS A 480 11.05 -17.36 -0.21
CA CYS A 480 11.43 -16.06 0.34
C CYS A 480 11.75 -16.14 1.83
N ILE A 481 10.85 -16.70 2.62
CA ILE A 481 11.04 -16.86 4.07
C ILE A 481 12.23 -17.78 4.37
N ALA A 482 12.43 -18.85 3.61
CA ALA A 482 13.59 -19.72 3.76
C ALA A 482 14.91 -18.96 3.56
N VAL A 483 14.98 -18.03 2.60
CA VAL A 483 16.17 -17.17 2.41
C VAL A 483 16.36 -16.20 3.57
N LEU A 484 15.30 -15.59 4.11
CA LEU A 484 15.41 -14.72 5.28
C LEU A 484 15.85 -15.48 6.53
N VAL A 485 15.32 -16.70 6.74
CA VAL A 485 15.74 -17.59 7.82
C VAL A 485 17.20 -18.01 7.62
N PHE A 486 17.62 -18.35 6.40
CA PHE A 486 19.00 -18.68 6.10
C PHE A 486 19.96 -17.51 6.38
N ARG A 487 19.55 -16.27 6.05
CA ARG A 487 20.30 -15.06 6.40
C ARG A 487 20.38 -14.86 7.90
N ARG A 488 19.29 -15.11 8.64
CA ARG A 488 19.30 -15.10 10.11
C ARG A 488 20.29 -16.09 10.70
N LEU A 489 20.42 -17.29 10.12
CA LEU A 489 21.37 -18.32 10.59
C LEU A 489 22.83 -18.00 10.25
N THR A 490 23.10 -17.41 9.08
CA THR A 490 24.45 -17.16 8.59
C THR A 490 25.01 -15.80 9.01
N LEU A 491 24.22 -14.74 8.87
CA LEU A 491 24.60 -13.34 9.13
C LEU A 491 24.08 -12.81 10.47
N LYS A 492 23.30 -13.60 11.22
CA LYS A 492 22.63 -13.23 12.48
C LYS A 492 21.60 -12.10 12.35
N ALA A 493 21.21 -11.76 11.12
CA ALA A 493 20.20 -10.76 10.81
C ALA A 493 19.49 -11.08 9.49
N GLU A 494 18.22 -10.69 9.42
CA GLU A 494 17.39 -10.79 8.24
C GLU A 494 17.71 -9.66 7.26
N LEU A 495 17.78 -8.42 7.78
CA LEU A 495 18.03 -7.20 6.99
C LEU A 495 19.45 -6.66 7.23
N GLY A 496 20.05 -6.12 6.17
CA GLY A 496 21.38 -5.50 6.22
C GLY A 496 22.54 -6.49 6.09
N GLY A 497 23.62 -6.23 6.84
CA GLY A 497 24.87 -7.00 6.77
C GLY A 497 25.89 -6.48 5.75
N PRO A 498 26.92 -7.28 5.40
CA PRO A 498 27.94 -6.85 4.46
C PRO A 498 27.35 -6.56 3.08
N ARG A 499 27.75 -5.45 2.44
CA ARG A 499 27.16 -4.98 1.18
C ARG A 499 27.13 -6.05 0.09
N PHE A 500 28.19 -6.86 -0.03
CA PHE A 500 28.23 -7.95 -1.00
C PHE A 500 27.07 -8.94 -0.82
N TRP A 501 26.84 -9.43 0.40
CA TRP A 501 25.76 -10.37 0.69
C TRP A 501 24.37 -9.72 0.61
N ALA A 502 24.25 -8.44 0.92
CA ALA A 502 23.00 -7.69 0.72
C ALA A 502 22.63 -7.60 -0.77
N TRP A 503 23.58 -7.26 -1.64
CA TRP A 503 23.37 -7.21 -3.09
C TRP A 503 23.10 -8.59 -3.71
N VAL A 504 23.76 -9.64 -3.23
CA VAL A 504 23.46 -11.02 -3.69
C VAL A 504 22.00 -11.39 -3.39
N THR A 505 21.51 -11.08 -2.19
CA THR A 505 20.10 -11.32 -1.84
C THR A 505 19.14 -10.43 -2.63
N PHE A 506 19.50 -9.16 -2.86
CA PHE A 506 18.71 -8.27 -3.72
C PHE A 506 18.54 -8.86 -5.13
N VAL A 507 19.66 -9.26 -5.75
CA VAL A 507 19.67 -9.85 -7.09
C VAL A 507 18.85 -11.13 -7.13
N TYR A 508 18.97 -11.99 -6.11
CA TYR A 508 18.14 -13.19 -5.98
C TYR A 508 16.63 -12.87 -5.98
N PHE A 509 16.19 -11.89 -5.18
CA PHE A 509 14.77 -11.51 -5.13
C PHE A 509 14.27 -10.92 -6.45
N MET A 510 15.09 -10.13 -7.15
CA MET A 510 14.74 -9.60 -8.47
C MET A 510 14.66 -10.71 -9.53
N PHE A 511 15.56 -11.69 -9.49
CA PHE A 511 15.45 -12.88 -10.36
C PHE A 511 14.22 -13.71 -10.01
N ALA A 512 13.89 -13.88 -8.73
CA ALA A 512 12.69 -14.61 -8.31
C ALA A 512 11.41 -13.94 -8.84
N LEU A 513 11.35 -12.60 -8.87
CA LEU A 513 10.27 -11.86 -9.52
C LEU A 513 10.20 -12.15 -11.04
N ASP A 514 11.33 -12.11 -11.75
CA ASP A 514 11.36 -12.42 -13.20
C ASP A 514 10.85 -13.84 -13.49
N TYR A 515 11.31 -14.84 -12.72
CA TYR A 515 10.82 -16.22 -12.83
C TYR A 515 9.32 -16.33 -12.53
N PHE A 516 8.82 -15.64 -11.50
CA PHE A 516 7.40 -15.60 -11.16
C PHE A 516 6.56 -15.01 -12.29
N CYS A 517 6.95 -13.86 -12.83
CA CYS A 517 6.28 -13.22 -13.96
C CYS A 517 6.26 -14.13 -15.19
N ARG A 518 7.37 -14.80 -15.52
CA ARG A 518 7.45 -15.75 -16.64
C ARG A 518 6.61 -17.01 -16.44
N ALA A 519 6.41 -17.45 -15.20
CA ALA A 519 5.59 -18.62 -14.90
C ALA A 519 4.09 -18.34 -15.09
N LEU A 520 3.67 -17.07 -14.95
CA LEU A 520 2.25 -16.68 -14.95
C LEU A 520 1.81 -15.95 -16.22
N LEU A 521 2.72 -15.28 -16.91
CA LEU A 521 2.42 -14.59 -18.17
C LEU A 521 2.76 -15.47 -19.39
N PRO A 522 1.93 -15.46 -20.45
CA PRO A 522 2.25 -16.15 -21.69
C PRO A 522 3.58 -15.64 -22.28
N GLN A 523 4.46 -16.55 -22.72
CA GLN A 523 5.78 -16.20 -23.28
C GLN A 523 5.71 -15.21 -24.46
N SER A 524 4.67 -15.29 -25.30
CA SER A 524 4.44 -14.37 -26.42
C SER A 524 4.22 -12.93 -25.96
N LEU A 525 3.61 -12.76 -24.80
CA LEU A 525 3.22 -11.47 -24.24
C LEU A 525 4.37 -10.84 -23.45
N TRP A 526 5.21 -11.68 -22.83
CA TRP A 526 6.47 -11.25 -22.21
C TRP A 526 7.47 -10.68 -23.23
N HIS A 527 7.61 -11.33 -24.40
CA HIS A 527 8.42 -10.79 -25.50
C HIS A 527 7.86 -9.45 -26.02
N TYR A 528 6.55 -9.33 -26.15
CA TYR A 528 5.89 -8.08 -26.54
C TYR A 528 6.07 -6.94 -25.53
N LEU A 529 6.01 -7.25 -24.22
CA LEU A 529 6.27 -6.26 -23.17
C LEU A 529 7.73 -5.80 -23.20
N ILE A 530 8.69 -6.73 -23.32
CA ILE A 530 10.11 -6.38 -23.43
C ILE A 530 10.38 -5.56 -24.70
N GLU A 531 9.79 -5.91 -25.84
CA GLU A 531 9.94 -5.17 -27.11
C GLU A 531 9.20 -3.83 -27.14
N SER A 532 8.15 -3.65 -26.34
CA SER A 532 7.43 -2.37 -26.25
C SER A 532 8.07 -1.39 -25.26
N PHE A 533 8.89 -1.89 -24.33
CA PHE A 533 9.57 -1.10 -23.30
C PHE A 533 11.10 -0.95 -23.51
N GLY A 534 11.68 -1.70 -24.44
CA GLY A 534 13.07 -1.53 -24.91
C GLY A 534 13.14 -0.73 -26.20
#